data_AF-A0A3C1C8S8-F1
#
_entry.id   AF-A0A3C1C8S8-F1
#
_cell.length_a   1.000
_cell.length_b   1.000
_cell.length_c   1.000
_cell.angle_alpha   90.00
_cell.angle_beta   90.00
_cell.angle_gamma   90.00
#
_symmetry.space_group_name_H-M   'P 1'
#
loop_
_entity.id
_entity.type
_entity.pdbx_description
1 polymer ?
#
loop_
_entity_poly.entity_id
_entity_poly.type
_entity_poly.pdbx_seq_one_letter_code
_entity_poly.pdbx_strand_id
1 'polypeptide(L)'
;MTKRQIGFSGMLWFVIIMSINLGLINLFPIPVLDGGQILINAIEWAIGKPIPEKIQKYVFGAGFAIVICLMLYSTWNDLMRYTIFQMIRGLLPV
;
A
#
# COMPACT_ATOMS: atom_id res chain seq x y z
N MET A 1 -1.18 16.52 -37.93
CA MET A 1 -0.72 15.19 -37.45
C MET A 1 -0.07 15.35 -36.07
N THR A 2 -0.84 15.52 -34.98
CA THR A 2 -0.20 15.94 -33.70
C THR A 2 -1.00 15.60 -32.43
N LYS A 3 -1.55 14.39 -32.32
CA LYS A 3 -2.16 13.88 -31.06
C LYS A 3 -1.60 12.53 -30.57
N ARG A 4 -0.55 11.99 -31.20
CA ARG A 4 0.03 10.68 -30.81
C ARG A 4 1.23 10.76 -29.87
N GLN A 5 1.92 11.91 -29.80
CA GLN A 5 3.09 12.06 -28.93
C GLN A 5 2.74 12.33 -27.46
N ILE A 6 1.57 12.91 -27.17
CA ILE A 6 1.06 13.04 -25.80
C ILE A 6 0.76 11.65 -25.21
N GLY A 7 0.36 10.68 -26.04
CA GLY A 7 0.05 9.32 -25.58
C GLY A 7 1.26 8.60 -24.99
N PHE A 8 2.39 8.56 -25.73
CA PHE A 8 3.59 7.86 -25.25
C PHE A 8 4.30 8.62 -24.13
N SER A 9 4.50 9.94 -24.29
CA SER A 9 5.17 10.75 -23.27
C SER A 9 4.34 10.86 -21.98
N GLY A 10 3.01 11.01 -22.09
CA GLY A 10 2.10 11.04 -20.94
C GLY A 10 2.00 9.71 -20.22
N MET A 11 1.99 8.59 -20.94
CA MET A 11 2.05 7.25 -20.34
C MET A 11 3.37 7.03 -19.60
N LEU A 12 4.49 7.45 -20.19
CA LEU A 12 5.80 7.35 -19.54
C LEU A 12 5.84 8.16 -18.23
N TRP A 13 5.33 9.39 -18.27
CA TRP A 13 5.21 10.24 -17.08
C TRP A 13 4.30 9.62 -16.00
N PHE A 14 3.17 9.05 -16.41
CA PHE A 14 2.28 8.34 -15.49
C PHE A 14 2.99 7.16 -14.82
N VAL A 15 3.70 6.33 -15.59
CA VAL A 15 4.46 5.19 -15.06
C VAL A 15 5.52 5.66 -14.08
N ILE A 16 6.29 6.71 -14.42
CA ILE A 16 7.32 7.26 -13.54
C ILE A 16 6.71 7.69 -12.19
N ILE A 17 5.63 8.47 -12.21
CA ILE A 17 4.99 8.98 -11.00
C ILE A 17 4.41 7.83 -10.16
N MET A 18 3.74 6.85 -10.81
CA MET A 18 3.20 5.70 -10.10
C MET A 18 4.30 4.84 -9.49
N SER A 19 5.39 4.57 -10.22
CA SER A 19 6.54 3.81 -9.73
C SER A 19 7.23 4.50 -8.55
N ILE A 20 7.41 5.82 -8.59
CA ILE A 20 7.99 6.57 -7.48
C ILE A 20 7.08 6.49 -6.24
N ASN A 21 5.78 6.74 -6.39
CA ASN A 21 4.85 6.65 -5.27
C ASN A 21 4.81 5.25 -4.65
N LEU A 22 4.74 4.21 -5.48
CA LEU A 22 4.73 2.84 -5.00
C LEU A 22 6.06 2.46 -4.35
N GLY A 23 7.19 2.89 -4.92
CA GLY A 23 8.51 2.71 -4.33
C GLY A 23 8.64 3.39 -2.97
N LEU A 24 8.16 4.63 -2.83
CA LEU A 24 8.17 5.36 -1.55
C LEU A 24 7.29 4.66 -0.50
N ILE A 25 6.10 4.19 -0.89
CA ILE A 25 5.20 3.45 0.01
C ILE A 25 5.86 2.13 0.44
N ASN A 26 6.48 1.39 -0.49
CA ASN A 26 7.16 0.14 -0.20
C ASN A 26 8.36 0.34 0.72
N LEU A 27 9.06 1.48 0.68
CA LEU A 27 10.19 1.77 1.56
C LEU A 27 9.78 2.10 3.01
N PHE A 28 8.49 2.31 3.30
CA PHE A 28 8.07 2.54 4.68
C PHE A 28 8.34 1.30 5.56
N PRO A 29 8.64 1.51 6.86
CA PRO A 29 8.97 0.44 7.80
C PRO A 29 7.71 -0.30 8.26
N ILE A 30 6.97 -0.87 7.31
CA ILE A 30 5.76 -1.64 7.57
C ILE A 30 6.12 -3.13 7.35
N PRO A 31 5.91 -4.02 8.34
CA PRO A 31 6.33 -5.43 8.30
C PRO A 31 5.69 -6.30 7.21
N VAL A 32 5.00 -5.74 6.22
CA VAL A 32 4.40 -6.48 5.09
C VAL A 32 5.00 -5.99 3.76
N LEU A 33 5.62 -4.81 3.77
CA LEU A 33 6.23 -4.18 2.62
C LEU A 33 7.74 -4.40 2.61
N ASP A 34 8.37 -4.18 1.45
CA ASP A 34 9.81 -4.38 1.23
C ASP A 34 10.66 -3.60 2.24
N GLY A 35 10.22 -2.40 2.64
CA GLY A 35 10.85 -1.53 3.62
C GLY A 35 10.88 -2.11 5.03
N GLY A 36 9.93 -2.98 5.39
CA GLY A 36 9.97 -3.72 6.66
C GLY A 36 11.13 -4.71 6.71
N GLN A 37 11.41 -5.41 5.61
CA GLN A 37 12.58 -6.29 5.50
C GLN A 37 13.88 -5.49 5.50
N ILE A 38 13.93 -4.38 4.74
CA ILE A 38 15.09 -3.48 4.71
C ILE A 38 15.41 -2.97 6.12
N LEU A 39 14.39 -2.58 6.89
CA LEU A 39 14.58 -2.11 8.26
C LEU A 39 15.16 -3.22 9.16
N ILE A 40 14.61 -4.42 9.11
CA ILE A 40 15.10 -5.56 9.90
C ILE A 40 16.54 -5.88 9.56
N ASN A 41 16.89 -5.91 8.27
CA ASN A 41 18.26 -6.15 7.82
C ASN A 41 19.20 -5.00 8.22
N ALA A 42 18.74 -3.75 8.19
CA ALA A 42 19.51 -2.60 8.66
C ALA A 42 19.77 -2.66 10.17
N ILE A 43 18.79 -3.13 10.95
CA ILE A 43 18.93 -3.37 12.39
C ILE A 43 19.91 -4.52 12.65
N GLU A 44 19.81 -5.62 11.90
CA GLU A 44 20.76 -6.74 11.99
C GLU A 44 22.19 -6.29 11.68
N TRP A 45 22.37 -5.45 10.66
CA TRP A 45 23.66 -4.87 10.33
C TRP A 45 24.19 -3.96 11.43
N ALA A 46 23.33 -3.12 12.03
CA ALA A 46 23.71 -2.22 13.13
C ALA A 46 24.06 -2.97 14.42
N ILE A 47 23.33 -4.05 14.73
CA ILE A 47 23.53 -4.87 15.95
C ILE A 47 24.63 -5.93 15.74
N GLY A 48 24.94 -6.27 14.49
CA GLY A 48 25.93 -7.28 14.13
C GLY A 48 25.51 -8.72 14.48
N LYS A 49 24.22 -8.95 14.75
CA LYS A 49 23.66 -10.27 15.08
C LYS A 49 22.37 -10.51 14.28
N PRO A 50 22.17 -11.72 13.75
CA PRO A 50 20.94 -12.06 13.03
C PRO A 50 19.75 -12.08 14.00
N ILE A 51 18.62 -11.52 13.57
CA ILE A 51 17.37 -11.61 14.32
C ILE A 51 16.83 -13.04 14.15
N PRO A 52 16.40 -13.70 15.24
CA PRO A 52 15.81 -15.02 15.16
C PRO A 52 14.63 -15.06 14.19
N GLU A 53 14.59 -16.07 13.31
CA GLU A 53 13.52 -16.27 12.32
C GLU A 53 12.12 -16.32 12.97
N LYS A 54 12.03 -16.83 14.21
CA LYS A 54 10.79 -16.81 14.99
C LYS A 54 10.27 -15.39 15.21
N ILE A 55 11.15 -14.45 15.58
CA ILE A 55 10.78 -13.04 15.82
C ILE A 55 10.35 -12.39 14.51
N GLN A 56 11.08 -12.62 13.42
CA GLN A 56 10.67 -12.13 12.10
C GLN A 56 9.27 -12.64 11.74
N LYS A 57 9.00 -13.94 11.86
CA LYS A 57 7.66 -14.50 11.59
C LYS A 57 6.55 -13.84 12.41
N TYR A 58 6.78 -13.58 13.70
CA TYR A 58 5.79 -12.87 14.53
C TYR A 58 5.60 -11.42 14.11
N VAL A 59 6.68 -10.69 13.80
CA VAL A 59 6.63 -9.28 13.38
C VAL A 59 5.93 -9.13 12.03
N PHE A 60 6.28 -9.95 11.03
CA PHE A 60 5.63 -9.98 9.72
C PHE A 60 4.17 -10.42 9.82
N GLY A 61 3.89 -11.47 10.59
CA GLY A 61 2.52 -11.96 10.80
C GLY A 61 1.62 -10.94 11.52
N ALA A 62 2.14 -10.27 12.54
CA ALA A 62 1.42 -9.21 13.24
C ALA A 62 1.18 -8.00 12.33
N GLY A 63 2.20 -7.56 11.57
CA GLY A 63 2.04 -6.49 10.59
C GLY A 63 1.00 -6.82 9.52
N PHE A 64 0.99 -8.06 9.03
CA PHE A 64 -0.01 -8.54 8.08
C PHE A 64 -1.42 -8.49 8.65
N ALA A 65 -1.61 -8.98 9.88
CA ALA A 65 -2.88 -8.92 10.57
C ALA A 65 -3.36 -7.46 10.74
N ILE A 66 -2.47 -6.54 11.14
CA ILE A 66 -2.79 -5.11 11.27
C ILE A 66 -3.24 -4.51 9.94
N VAL A 67 -2.52 -4.76 8.86
CA VAL A 67 -2.89 -4.25 7.51
C VAL A 67 -4.25 -4.78 7.09
N ILE A 68 -4.53 -6.07 7.29
CA ILE A 68 -5.84 -6.66 6.98
C ILE A 68 -6.95 -6.06 7.84
N CYS A 69 -6.72 -5.90 9.15
CA CYS A 69 -7.68 -5.25 10.05
C CYS A 69 -7.97 -3.81 9.63
N LEU A 70 -6.94 -3.04 9.26
CA LEU A 70 -7.08 -1.68 8.76
C LEU A 70 -7.82 -1.64 7.42
N MET A 71 -7.53 -2.55 6.50
CA MET A 71 -8.26 -2.68 5.24
C MET A 71 -9.74 -2.96 5.46
N LEU A 72 -10.06 -3.93 6.33
CA LEU A 72 -11.45 -4.27 6.66
C LEU A 72 -12.17 -3.10 7.35
N TYR A 73 -11.52 -2.46 8.31
CA TYR A 73 -12.06 -1.31 9.02
C TYR A 73 -12.30 -0.13 8.08
N SER A 74 -11.32 0.22 7.25
CA SER A 74 -11.44 1.30 6.26
C SER A 74 -12.53 1.01 5.25
N THR A 75 -12.58 -0.23 4.74
CA THR A 75 -13.62 -0.65 3.78
C THR A 75 -15.00 -0.55 4.42
N TRP A 76 -15.17 -1.04 5.65
CA TRP A 76 -16.42 -0.94 6.39
C TRP A 76 -16.83 0.53 6.62
N ASN A 77 -15.87 1.36 7.02
CA ASN A 77 -16.08 2.79 7.19
C ASN A 77 -16.51 3.45 5.87
N ASP A 78 -15.87 3.15 4.75
CA ASP A 78 -16.23 3.71 3.44
C ASP A 78 -17.63 3.27 2.98
N LEU A 79 -18.01 2.02 3.26
CA LEU A 79 -19.34 1.48 2.99
C LEU A 79 -20.43 2.19 3.80
N MET A 80 -20.20 2.37 5.10
CA MET A 80 -21.15 3.02 6.01
C MET A 80 -21.24 4.53 5.77
N ARG A 81 -20.13 5.15 5.38
CA ARG A 81 -20.01 6.60 5.40
C ARG A 81 -20.83 7.25 4.29
N TYR A 82 -20.72 6.86 3.01
CA TYR A 82 -21.50 7.57 1.96
C TYR A 82 -21.82 6.84 0.64
N THR A 83 -21.12 5.76 0.26
CA THR A 83 -21.17 5.29 -1.14
C THR A 83 -22.42 4.48 -1.49
N ILE A 84 -22.83 3.54 -0.64
CA ILE A 84 -24.00 2.68 -0.93
C ILE A 84 -25.30 3.49 -0.85
N PHE A 85 -25.42 4.34 0.18
CA PHE A 85 -26.64 5.11 0.39
C PHE A 85 -26.89 6.15 -0.72
N GLN A 86 -25.84 6.82 -1.19
CA GLN A 86 -25.95 7.75 -2.33
C GLN A 86 -26.12 7.01 -3.67
N MET A 87 -25.43 5.89 -3.88
CA MET A 87 -25.57 5.10 -5.11
C MET A 87 -26.99 4.53 -5.27
N ILE A 88 -27.62 4.06 -4.19
CA ILE A 88 -29.00 3.54 -4.21
C ILE A 88 -30.02 4.67 -4.41
N ARG A 89 -29.87 5.81 -3.72
CA ARG A 89 -30.74 6.98 -3.92
C ARG A 89 -30.60 7.61 -5.30
N GLY A 90 -29.45 7.52 -5.95
CA GLY A 90 -29.25 8.00 -7.32
C GLY A 90 -29.82 7.07 -8.39
N LEU A 91 -30.06 5.79 -8.07
CA LEU A 91 -30.58 4.78 -9.01
C LEU A 91 -32.11 4.69 -9.02
N LEU A 92 -32.75 5.07 -7.92
CA LEU A 92 -34.21 5.21 -7.83
C LEU A 92 -34.58 6.68 -8.04
N PRO A 93 -35.04 7.09 -9.25
CA PRO A 93 -35.69 8.38 -9.43
C PRO A 93 -37.05 8.31 -8.74
N VAL A 94 -37.12 8.73 -7.48
CA VAL A 94 -38.38 9.06 -6.80
C VAL A 94 -38.35 10.53 -6.44
#